data_AF-R4KV27-F1
#
_entry.id   AF-R4KV27-F1
#
_cell.length_a   1.000
_cell.length_b   1.000
_cell.length_c   1.000
_cell.angle_alpha   90.00
_cell.angle_beta   90.00
_cell.angle_gamma   90.00
#
_symmetry.space_group_name_H-M   'P 1'
#
loop_
_entity.id
_entity.type
_entity.pdbx_description
1 polymer ?
#
loop_
_entity_poly.entity_id
_entity_poly.type
_entity_poly.pdbx_seq_one_letter_code
_entity_poly.pdbx_strand_id
1 'polypeptide(L)'
;MVSPVRHHSYPTTQPFTVGPWIAFTRIFLGLFWLYEVTIGHNWKIGSFTFGPHPGWFGPNAGSSYLMEQGNAGINAGTWEFFSWILQNVMYPHAALWGYFAVAIQVILALAFIFGLFARPMALVGLSLDLFIMMLGNSRIPPFFSLGHLFILGTNAGMYYGIDAWLMKRYSSVKTTQTKLLTAVLTLNFVTPGIRHIIASACAVLAVYFLLELAVIETGKIKM
;
A
#
# COMPACT_ATOMS: atom_id res chain seq x y z
N MET A 1 -2.70 -46.44 -44.81
CA MET A 1 -1.54 -45.54 -44.68
C MET A 1 -1.84 -44.52 -43.59
N VAL A 2 -1.18 -44.61 -42.45
CA VAL A 2 -1.37 -43.70 -41.29
C VAL A 2 -0.28 -42.63 -41.37
N SER A 3 -0.69 -41.36 -41.43
CA SER A 3 0.22 -40.22 -41.48
C SER A 3 1.02 -40.12 -40.17
N PRO A 4 2.35 -39.94 -40.21
CA PRO A 4 3.15 -39.79 -39.00
C PRO A 4 2.80 -38.47 -38.30
N VAL A 5 2.59 -38.57 -36.98
CA VAL A 5 2.38 -37.44 -36.07
C VAL A 5 3.66 -36.62 -36.02
N ARG A 6 3.62 -35.38 -36.52
CA ARG A 6 4.72 -34.42 -36.38
C ARG A 6 4.82 -34.01 -34.91
N HIS A 7 5.84 -34.52 -34.21
CA HIS A 7 6.25 -33.96 -32.94
C HIS A 7 6.91 -32.61 -33.18
N HIS A 8 6.16 -31.53 -32.97
CA HIS A 8 6.75 -30.21 -32.79
C HIS A 8 7.52 -30.19 -31.46
N SER A 9 8.83 -30.37 -31.56
CA SER A 9 9.78 -30.06 -30.50
C SER A 9 9.74 -28.56 -30.26
N TYR A 10 9.08 -28.15 -29.17
CA TYR A 10 9.13 -26.77 -28.73
C TYR A 10 10.56 -26.41 -28.28
N PRO A 11 11.08 -25.22 -28.62
CA PRO A 11 12.40 -24.78 -28.21
C PRO A 11 12.49 -24.69 -26.68
N THR A 12 13.55 -25.28 -26.13
CA THR A 12 13.90 -25.34 -24.70
C THR A 12 14.47 -24.02 -24.17
N THR A 13 13.80 -22.89 -24.43
CA THR A 13 14.10 -21.66 -23.70
C THR A 13 13.38 -21.73 -22.36
N GLN A 14 14.14 -21.98 -21.29
CA GLN A 14 13.64 -21.96 -19.91
C GLN A 14 12.77 -20.70 -19.71
N PRO A 15 11.47 -20.82 -19.39
CA PRO A 15 10.61 -19.67 -19.21
C PRO A 15 11.17 -18.85 -18.05
N PHE A 16 11.38 -17.55 -18.29
CA PHE A 16 11.81 -16.61 -17.26
C PHE A 16 10.87 -16.75 -16.07
N THR A 17 11.39 -17.18 -14.92
CA THR A 17 10.56 -17.37 -13.73
C THR A 17 10.24 -15.99 -13.17
N VAL A 18 9.00 -15.53 -13.38
CA VAL A 18 8.53 -14.22 -12.88
C VAL A 18 8.38 -14.19 -11.35
N GLY A 19 8.30 -15.35 -10.70
CA GLY A 19 8.06 -15.49 -9.27
C GLY A 19 9.09 -14.78 -8.38
N PRO A 20 10.41 -15.01 -8.54
CA PRO A 20 11.44 -14.29 -7.79
C PRO A 20 11.35 -12.76 -7.90
N TRP A 21 11.01 -12.23 -9.07
CA TRP A 21 10.87 -10.78 -9.29
C TRP A 21 9.63 -10.19 -8.60
N ILE A 22 8.52 -10.93 -8.60
CA ILE A 22 7.32 -10.56 -7.85
C ILE A 22 7.61 -10.54 -6.34
N ALA A 23 8.30 -11.57 -5.83
CA ALA A 23 8.69 -11.63 -4.43
C ALA A 23 9.68 -10.52 -4.04
N PHE A 24 10.68 -10.24 -4.89
CA PHE A 24 11.60 -9.13 -4.72
C PHE A 24 10.86 -7.79 -4.60
N THR A 25 9.95 -7.49 -5.53
CA THR A 25 9.18 -6.24 -5.53
C THR A 25 8.34 -6.10 -4.26
N ARG A 26 7.69 -7.19 -3.82
CA ARG A 26 6.94 -7.23 -2.56
C ARG A 26 7.83 -6.94 -1.35
N ILE A 27 8.97 -7.63 -1.24
CA ILE A 27 9.91 -7.44 -0.13
C ILE A 27 10.47 -6.02 -0.14
N PHE A 28 10.84 -5.51 -1.31
CA PHE A 28 11.34 -4.15 -1.49
C PHE A 28 10.31 -3.12 -1.02
N LEU A 29 9.03 -3.25 -1.39
CA LEU A 29 7.98 -2.37 -0.92
C LEU A 29 7.83 -2.42 0.62
N GLY A 30 7.90 -3.61 1.21
CA GLY A 30 7.87 -3.78 2.67
C GLY A 30 9.06 -3.13 3.38
N LEU A 31 10.27 -3.29 2.84
CA LEU A 31 11.47 -2.61 3.32
C LEU A 31 11.37 -1.10 3.16
N PHE A 32 10.73 -0.61 2.09
CA PHE A 32 10.54 0.82 1.87
C PHE A 32 9.53 1.42 2.87
N TRP A 33 8.45 0.71 3.20
CA TRP A 33 7.58 1.07 4.32
C TRP A 33 8.35 1.09 5.66
N LEU A 34 9.19 0.08 5.90
CA LEU A 34 10.01 0.02 7.12
C LEU A 34 10.99 1.19 7.20
N TYR A 35 11.63 1.52 6.09
CA TYR A 35 12.50 2.69 5.95
C TYR A 35 11.74 3.97 6.31
N GLU A 36 10.59 4.22 5.68
CA GLU A 36 9.77 5.42 5.94
C GLU A 36 9.32 5.59 7.39
N VAL A 37 9.02 4.48 8.10
CA VAL A 37 8.60 4.58 9.51
C VAL A 37 9.79 4.72 10.48
N THR A 38 10.99 4.28 10.10
CA THR A 38 12.18 4.29 10.97
C THR A 38 13.12 5.47 10.72
N ILE A 39 13.61 5.63 9.49
CA ILE A 39 14.71 6.57 9.14
C ILE A 39 14.46 7.38 7.87
N GLY A 40 13.30 7.22 7.24
CA GLY A 40 12.95 7.91 6.01
C GLY A 40 12.65 9.39 6.20
N HIS A 41 12.18 10.02 5.13
CA HIS A 41 11.95 11.47 5.10
C HIS A 41 10.96 11.92 6.20
N ASN A 42 9.94 11.10 6.47
CA ASN A 42 8.96 11.30 7.53
C ASN A 42 9.10 10.24 8.62
N TRP A 43 10.33 10.05 9.12
CA TRP A 43 10.63 9.10 10.19
C TRP A 43 9.68 9.29 11.39
N LYS A 44 9.23 8.18 11.98
CA LYS A 44 8.20 8.20 13.03
C LYS A 44 8.72 7.61 14.33
N ILE A 45 9.21 6.38 14.27
CA ILE A 45 9.72 5.64 15.43
C ILE A 45 11.17 6.04 15.73
N GLY A 46 11.92 6.45 14.71
CA GLY A 46 13.33 6.80 14.83
C GLY A 46 14.25 5.59 14.63
N SER A 47 15.53 5.80 14.95
CA SER A 47 16.59 4.81 14.86
C SER A 47 17.29 4.64 16.21
N PHE A 48 18.36 3.83 16.24
CA PHE A 48 19.23 3.76 17.40
C PHE A 48 19.96 5.08 17.70
N THR A 49 20.05 6.00 16.74
CA THR A 49 20.77 7.28 16.89
C THR A 49 19.83 8.46 17.15
N PHE A 50 18.54 8.34 16.85
CA PHE A 50 17.53 9.39 17.07
C PHE A 50 16.25 8.75 17.61
N GLY A 51 15.78 9.20 18.78
CA GLY A 51 14.55 8.68 19.42
C GLY A 51 13.27 9.08 18.66
N PRO A 52 12.07 8.66 19.10
CA PRO A 52 10.79 8.86 18.38
C PRO A 52 10.44 10.31 18.04
N HIS A 53 9.76 10.53 16.90
CA HIS A 53 9.46 11.87 16.43
C HIS A 53 8.29 12.44 17.25
N PRO A 54 8.43 13.65 17.83
CA PRO A 54 7.42 14.21 18.74
C PRO A 54 6.08 14.50 18.05
N GLY A 55 6.08 14.59 16.72
CA GLY A 55 4.86 14.71 15.92
C GLY A 55 4.06 13.44 15.71
N TRP A 56 4.69 12.29 15.95
CA TRP A 56 4.05 10.97 15.87
C TRP A 56 3.84 10.37 17.27
N PHE A 57 4.65 10.78 18.25
CA PHE A 57 4.61 10.29 19.62
C PHE A 57 4.63 11.37 20.69
N GLY A 58 3.90 11.11 21.78
CA GLY A 58 3.89 11.99 22.96
C GLY A 58 2.81 13.06 22.91
N PRO A 59 2.95 14.14 23.72
CA PRO A 59 1.91 15.16 23.87
C PRO A 59 1.56 15.92 22.58
N ASN A 60 2.48 15.94 21.61
CA ASN A 60 2.32 16.60 20.31
C ASN A 60 1.98 15.61 19.17
N ALA A 61 1.62 14.36 19.49
CA ALA A 61 1.27 13.37 18.48
C ALA A 61 0.07 13.84 17.66
N GLY A 62 0.23 13.87 16.33
CA GLY A 62 -0.80 14.27 15.37
C GLY A 62 -0.91 15.78 15.13
N SER A 63 -0.49 16.65 16.07
CA SER A 63 -0.64 18.10 15.90
C SER A 63 0.30 18.69 14.83
N SER A 64 1.52 18.17 14.71
CA SER A 64 2.50 18.68 13.74
C SER A 64 2.43 18.04 12.36
N TYR A 65 1.84 16.85 12.22
CA TYR A 65 1.71 16.21 10.91
C TYR A 65 0.27 16.19 10.42
N LEU A 66 -0.63 15.52 11.14
CA LEU A 66 -2.01 15.38 10.70
C LEU A 66 -2.74 16.72 10.64
N MET A 67 -2.63 17.56 11.68
CA MET A 67 -3.31 18.87 11.68
C MET A 67 -2.62 19.87 10.76
N GLU A 68 -1.28 19.90 10.71
CA GLU A 68 -0.54 20.81 9.82
C GLU A 68 -0.83 20.51 8.34
N GLN A 69 -0.66 19.25 7.92
CA GLN A 69 -0.91 18.84 6.53
C GLN A 69 -2.40 18.89 6.20
N GLY A 70 -3.26 18.49 7.15
CA GLY A 70 -4.71 18.61 7.00
C GLY A 70 -5.16 20.06 6.78
N ASN A 71 -4.65 21.00 7.57
CA ASN A 71 -4.96 22.43 7.40
C ASN A 71 -4.36 22.99 6.11
N ALA A 72 -3.17 22.55 5.71
CA ALA A 72 -2.59 22.94 4.42
C ALA A 72 -3.49 22.50 3.25
N GLY A 73 -4.02 21.27 3.30
CA GLY A 73 -5.03 20.79 2.35
C GLY A 73 -6.30 21.65 2.38
N ILE A 74 -6.90 21.82 3.56
CA ILE A 74 -8.14 22.61 3.72
C ILE A 74 -7.97 24.03 3.17
N ASN A 75 -6.84 24.69 3.47
CA ASN A 75 -6.55 26.05 3.02
C ASN A 75 -6.29 26.13 1.50
N ALA A 76 -5.81 25.05 0.88
CA ALA A 76 -5.71 24.94 -0.57
C ALA A 76 -7.08 24.75 -1.25
N GLY A 77 -8.17 24.67 -0.47
CA GLY A 77 -9.51 24.44 -0.98
C GLY A 77 -9.79 22.98 -1.28
N THR A 78 -9.08 22.05 -0.63
CA THR A 78 -9.36 20.62 -0.84
C THR A 78 -10.74 20.22 -0.31
N TRP A 79 -11.29 19.18 -0.93
CA TRP A 79 -12.57 18.51 -0.69
C TRP A 79 -13.27 18.83 0.66
N GLU A 80 -14.38 19.59 0.63
CA GLU A 80 -15.13 20.00 1.83
C GLU A 80 -15.53 18.82 2.73
N PHE A 81 -15.91 17.68 2.14
CA PHE A 81 -16.26 16.49 2.91
C PHE A 81 -15.05 15.95 3.70
N PHE A 82 -13.85 16.00 3.12
CA PHE A 82 -12.63 15.53 3.76
C PHE A 82 -12.21 16.49 4.86
N SER A 83 -12.35 17.79 4.64
CA SER A 83 -12.22 18.83 5.67
C SER A 83 -13.13 18.53 6.88
N TRP A 84 -14.39 18.17 6.62
CA TRP A 84 -15.32 17.79 7.69
C TRP A 84 -14.83 16.57 8.48
N ILE A 85 -14.34 15.52 7.81
CA ILE A 85 -13.79 14.32 8.48
C ILE A 85 -12.57 14.71 9.33
N LEU A 86 -11.64 15.49 8.78
CA LEU A 86 -10.45 15.93 9.51
C LEU A 86 -10.84 16.70 10.77
N GLN A 87 -11.69 17.71 10.66
CA GLN A 87 -12.03 18.60 11.77
C GLN A 87 -12.90 17.93 12.83
N ASN A 88 -13.86 17.07 12.43
CA ASN A 88 -14.87 16.53 13.35
C ASN A 88 -14.55 15.12 13.85
N VAL A 89 -13.75 14.34 13.11
CA VAL A 89 -13.45 12.95 13.47
C VAL A 89 -11.99 12.80 13.87
N MET A 90 -11.07 13.41 13.12
CA MET A 90 -9.65 13.13 13.29
C MET A 90 -8.94 14.06 14.26
N TYR A 91 -9.12 15.38 14.13
CA TYR A 91 -8.45 16.37 14.97
C TYR A 91 -8.76 16.21 16.46
N PRO A 92 -10.01 15.89 16.89
CA PRO A 92 -10.31 15.61 18.30
C PRO A 92 -9.51 14.44 18.88
N HIS A 93 -9.00 13.57 18.01
CA HIS A 93 -8.26 12.36 18.36
C HIS A 93 -6.93 12.27 17.61
N ALA A 94 -6.28 13.41 17.34
CA ALA A 94 -5.12 13.47 16.45
C ALA A 94 -3.98 12.52 16.87
N ALA A 95 -3.71 12.42 18.17
CA ALA A 95 -2.71 11.50 18.72
C ALA A 95 -3.04 10.03 18.42
N LEU A 96 -4.31 9.62 18.60
CA LEU A 96 -4.76 8.26 18.29
C LEU A 96 -4.54 7.93 16.81
N TRP A 97 -4.89 8.84 15.91
CA TRP A 97 -4.69 8.66 14.48
C TRP A 97 -3.21 8.64 14.08
N GLY A 98 -2.36 9.41 14.77
CA GLY A 98 -0.90 9.34 14.62
C GLY A 98 -0.36 7.95 14.96
N TYR A 99 -0.73 7.41 16.13
CA TYR A 99 -0.33 6.05 16.55
C TYR A 99 -0.86 4.98 15.60
N PHE A 100 -2.11 5.10 15.19
CA PHE A 100 -2.74 4.18 14.25
C PHE A 100 -2.01 4.16 12.90
N ALA A 101 -1.66 5.32 12.36
CA ALA A 101 -0.89 5.41 11.13
C ALA A 101 0.49 4.75 11.26
N VAL A 102 1.21 4.98 12.36
CA VAL A 102 2.50 4.32 12.62
C VAL A 102 2.33 2.80 12.69
N ALA A 103 1.34 2.32 13.44
CA ALA A 103 1.06 0.89 13.60
C ALA A 103 0.74 0.22 12.26
N ILE A 104 -0.11 0.84 11.43
CA ILE A 104 -0.42 0.33 10.09
C ILE A 104 0.84 0.24 9.24
N GLN A 105 1.70 1.26 9.24
CA GLN A 105 2.91 1.23 8.41
C GLN A 105 3.87 0.10 8.82
N VAL A 106 4.03 -0.14 10.12
CA VAL A 106 4.81 -1.28 10.62
C VAL A 106 4.16 -2.61 10.19
N ILE A 107 2.83 -2.73 10.32
CA ILE A 107 2.11 -3.94 9.91
C ILE A 107 2.26 -4.17 8.40
N LEU A 108 2.11 -3.15 7.56
CA LEU A 108 2.30 -3.22 6.12
C LEU A 108 3.72 -3.64 5.76
N ALA A 109 4.73 -3.04 6.40
CA ALA A 109 6.13 -3.38 6.20
C ALA A 109 6.38 -4.87 6.44
N LEU A 110 5.99 -5.36 7.61
CA LEU A 110 6.19 -6.77 8.00
C LEU A 110 5.37 -7.70 7.11
N ALA A 111 4.12 -7.35 6.82
CA ALA A 111 3.24 -8.11 5.94
C ALA A 111 3.85 -8.31 4.55
N PHE A 112 4.42 -7.27 3.94
CA PHE A 112 5.03 -7.38 2.61
C PHE A 112 6.40 -8.06 2.62
N ILE A 113 7.23 -7.85 3.65
CA ILE A 113 8.49 -8.58 3.80
C ILE A 113 8.23 -10.09 3.84
N PHE A 114 7.33 -10.53 4.72
CA PHE A 114 7.06 -11.96 4.91
C PHE A 114 6.03 -12.53 3.93
N GLY A 115 5.33 -11.68 3.17
CA GLY A 115 4.22 -12.11 2.31
C GLY A 115 3.08 -12.72 3.13
N LEU A 116 2.66 -12.01 4.19
CA LEU A 116 1.56 -12.36 5.10
C LEU A 116 0.36 -11.45 4.80
N PHE A 117 -0.77 -12.06 4.41
CA PHE A 117 -1.98 -11.37 3.95
C PHE A 117 -1.66 -10.29 2.91
N ALA A 118 -0.79 -10.60 1.94
CA ALA A 118 -0.22 -9.57 1.07
C ALA A 118 -1.28 -8.82 0.25
N ARG A 119 -2.33 -9.50 -0.22
CA ARG A 119 -3.40 -8.85 -0.99
C ARG A 119 -4.35 -8.01 -0.12
N PRO A 120 -4.86 -8.51 1.03
CA PRO A 120 -5.57 -7.65 1.98
C PRO A 120 -4.75 -6.43 2.41
N MET A 121 -3.47 -6.62 2.72
CA MET A 121 -2.59 -5.53 3.14
C MET A 121 -2.31 -4.54 2.01
N ALA A 122 -2.28 -4.96 0.75
CA ALA A 122 -2.23 -4.04 -0.39
C ALA A 122 -3.47 -3.13 -0.46
N LEU A 123 -4.67 -3.64 -0.13
CA LEU A 123 -5.86 -2.78 -0.06
C LEU A 123 -5.79 -1.79 1.10
N VAL A 124 -5.30 -2.23 2.27
CA VAL A 124 -5.08 -1.32 3.42
C VAL A 124 -4.05 -0.25 3.07
N GLY A 125 -2.95 -0.64 2.42
CA GLY A 125 -1.91 0.27 1.94
C GLY A 125 -2.45 1.28 0.92
N LEU A 126 -3.25 0.85 -0.05
CA LEU A 126 -3.90 1.76 -1.00
C LEU A 126 -4.82 2.77 -0.30
N SER A 127 -5.63 2.32 0.67
CA SER A 127 -6.48 3.23 1.44
C SER A 127 -5.66 4.25 2.22
N LEU A 128 -4.52 3.83 2.80
CA LEU A 128 -3.61 4.74 3.49
C LEU A 128 -2.96 5.73 2.52
N ASP A 129 -2.50 5.28 1.35
CA ASP A 129 -1.89 6.14 0.35
C ASP A 129 -2.87 7.21 -0.14
N LEU A 130 -4.10 6.80 -0.48
CA LEU A 130 -5.17 7.71 -0.91
C LEU A 130 -5.49 8.72 0.18
N PHE A 131 -5.58 8.28 1.44
CA PHE A 131 -5.77 9.18 2.57
C PHE A 131 -4.64 10.21 2.68
N ILE A 132 -3.38 9.80 2.51
CA ILE A 132 -2.22 10.70 2.56
C ILE A 132 -2.22 11.67 1.36
N MET A 133 -2.65 11.23 0.16
CA MET A 133 -2.83 12.13 -0.99
C MET A 133 -3.86 13.21 -0.68
N MET A 134 -4.96 12.87 0.01
CA MET A 134 -5.98 13.83 0.43
C MET A 134 -5.47 14.85 1.46
N LEU A 135 -4.40 14.54 2.20
CA LEU A 135 -3.68 15.50 3.05
C LEU A 135 -2.79 16.48 2.25
N GLY A 136 -2.75 16.38 0.92
CA GLY A 136 -1.93 17.26 0.07
C GLY A 136 -0.45 16.87 0.03
N ASN A 137 -0.08 15.66 0.49
CA ASN A 137 1.31 15.20 0.44
C ASN A 137 1.63 14.58 -0.93
N SER A 138 2.68 15.09 -1.57
CA SER A 138 2.83 15.06 -3.01
C SER A 138 3.67 13.93 -3.59
N ARG A 139 4.75 13.53 -2.92
CA ARG A 139 5.83 12.78 -3.60
C ARG A 139 5.83 11.29 -3.33
N ILE A 140 5.53 10.90 -2.11
CA ILE A 140 5.71 9.52 -1.64
C ILE A 140 4.49 8.63 -1.96
N PRO A 141 3.23 9.09 -1.77
CA PRO A 141 2.06 8.22 -1.92
C PRO A 141 1.85 7.59 -3.31
N PRO A 142 2.09 8.28 -4.45
CA PRO A 142 1.86 7.68 -5.77
C PRO A 142 2.75 6.46 -6.05
N PHE A 143 4.00 6.47 -5.61
CA PHE A 143 4.92 5.34 -5.78
C PHE A 143 4.50 4.13 -4.93
N PHE A 144 4.10 4.36 -3.68
CA PHE A 144 3.55 3.30 -2.83
C PHE A 144 2.27 2.72 -3.44
N SER A 145 1.39 3.55 -3.99
CA SER A 145 0.15 3.08 -4.63
C SER A 145 0.42 2.16 -5.82
N LEU A 146 1.43 2.48 -6.65
CA LEU A 146 1.87 1.57 -7.72
C LEU A 146 2.35 0.22 -7.16
N GLY A 147 3.15 0.24 -6.08
CA GLY A 147 3.60 -0.97 -5.40
C GLY A 147 2.44 -1.81 -4.86
N HIS A 148 1.45 -1.19 -4.23
CA HIS A 148 0.28 -1.89 -3.73
C HIS A 148 -0.60 -2.45 -4.85
N LEU A 149 -0.84 -1.68 -5.92
CA LEU A 149 -1.56 -2.17 -7.11
C LEU A 149 -0.83 -3.37 -7.73
N PHE A 150 0.50 -3.33 -7.80
CA PHE A 150 1.31 -4.45 -8.27
C PHE A 150 1.10 -5.70 -7.41
N ILE A 151 1.18 -5.58 -6.07
CA ILE A 151 0.95 -6.71 -5.16
C ILE A 151 -0.47 -7.28 -5.33
N LEU A 152 -1.47 -6.40 -5.45
CA LEU A 152 -2.87 -6.79 -5.65
C LEU A 152 -3.07 -7.52 -6.99
N GLY A 153 -2.41 -7.05 -8.06
CA GLY A 153 -2.50 -7.62 -9.41
C GLY A 153 -1.77 -8.96 -9.56
N THR A 154 -0.61 -9.10 -8.92
CA THR A 154 0.31 -10.24 -9.19
C THR A 154 0.17 -11.42 -8.24
N ASN A 155 -0.66 -11.35 -7.20
CA ASN A 155 -0.72 -12.35 -6.12
C ASN A 155 0.62 -12.51 -5.38
N ALA A 156 1.29 -11.40 -5.08
CA ALA A 156 2.68 -11.45 -4.61
C ALA A 156 2.92 -12.27 -3.32
N GLY A 157 1.91 -12.43 -2.46
CA GLY A 157 2.00 -13.33 -1.28
C GLY A 157 2.21 -14.81 -1.63
N MET A 158 1.80 -15.24 -2.83
CA MET A 158 1.91 -16.63 -3.29
C MET A 158 3.33 -16.99 -3.77
N TYR A 159 4.24 -16.03 -3.86
CA TYR A 159 5.62 -16.24 -4.30
C TYR A 159 6.57 -16.07 -3.13
N TYR A 160 7.08 -17.18 -2.58
CA TYR A 160 8.04 -17.17 -1.46
C TYR A 160 7.54 -16.38 -0.22
N GLY A 161 6.23 -16.41 0.05
CA GLY A 161 5.60 -15.75 1.18
C GLY A 161 4.92 -16.74 2.14
N ILE A 162 4.58 -16.27 3.33
CA ILE A 162 3.80 -17.04 4.31
C ILE A 162 2.44 -17.43 3.74
N ASP A 163 1.81 -16.59 2.92
CA ASP A 163 0.53 -16.92 2.27
C ASP A 163 0.64 -18.18 1.40
N ALA A 164 1.74 -18.32 0.63
CA ALA A 164 2.01 -19.51 -0.17
C ALA A 164 2.17 -20.76 0.70
N TRP A 165 2.90 -20.61 1.81
CA TRP A 165 3.12 -21.70 2.76
C TRP A 165 1.80 -22.14 3.42
N LEU A 166 0.97 -21.20 3.87
CA LEU A 166 -0.37 -21.46 4.42
C LEU A 166 -1.26 -22.17 3.40
N MET A 167 -1.31 -21.65 2.15
CA MET A 167 -2.09 -22.25 1.08
C MET A 167 -1.66 -23.70 0.79
N LYS A 168 -0.35 -23.97 0.74
CA LYS A 168 0.16 -25.34 0.58
C LYS A 168 -0.23 -26.23 1.76
N ARG A 169 -0.06 -25.73 3.00
CA ARG A 169 -0.30 -26.48 4.24
C ARG A 169 -1.75 -26.91 4.40
N TYR A 170 -2.69 -26.05 4.00
CA TYR A 170 -4.12 -26.28 4.18
C TYR A 170 -4.86 -26.70 2.89
N SER A 171 -4.17 -26.84 1.75
CA SER A 171 -4.77 -27.20 0.46
C SER A 171 -5.62 -28.49 0.47
N SER A 172 -5.28 -29.47 1.32
CA SER A 172 -6.00 -30.75 1.43
C SER A 172 -7.20 -30.73 2.38
N VAL A 173 -7.35 -29.68 3.19
CA VAL A 173 -8.37 -29.58 4.25
C VAL A 173 -9.60 -28.85 3.71
N LYS A 174 -10.76 -29.53 3.70
CA LYS A 174 -12.02 -28.98 3.14
C LYS A 174 -12.98 -28.44 4.22
N THR A 175 -12.48 -27.66 5.17
CA THR A 175 -13.32 -27.04 6.21
C THR A 175 -13.78 -25.63 5.83
N THR A 176 -14.84 -25.13 6.49
CA THR A 176 -15.31 -23.74 6.33
C THR A 176 -14.22 -22.73 6.69
N GLN A 177 -13.43 -23.00 7.73
CA GLN A 177 -12.31 -22.15 8.15
C GLN A 177 -11.23 -22.06 7.07
N THR A 178 -10.87 -23.18 6.43
CA THR A 178 -9.90 -23.17 5.31
C THR A 178 -10.44 -22.39 4.11
N LYS A 179 -11.73 -22.52 3.79
CA LYS A 179 -12.37 -21.72 2.72
C LYS A 179 -12.30 -20.22 3.03
N LEU A 180 -12.59 -19.83 4.27
CA LEU A 180 -12.48 -18.44 4.72
C LEU A 180 -11.03 -17.94 4.64
N LEU A 181 -10.07 -18.70 5.16
CA LEU A 181 -8.65 -18.37 5.07
C LEU A 181 -8.21 -18.18 3.61
N THR A 182 -8.54 -19.13 2.73
CA THR A 182 -8.25 -19.02 1.29
C THR A 182 -8.91 -17.79 0.69
N ALA A 183 -10.18 -17.51 1.01
CA ALA A 183 -10.89 -16.33 0.51
C ALA A 183 -10.20 -15.02 0.96
N VAL A 184 -9.74 -14.95 2.21
CA VAL A 184 -9.02 -13.78 2.75
C VAL A 184 -7.64 -13.63 2.10
N LEU A 185 -6.83 -14.70 2.07
CA LEU A 185 -5.47 -14.67 1.49
C LEU A 185 -5.50 -14.32 -0.01
N THR A 186 -6.43 -14.91 -0.73
CA THR A 186 -6.52 -14.75 -2.19
C THR A 186 -7.44 -13.62 -2.61
N LEU A 187 -8.19 -12.98 -1.69
CA LEU A 187 -9.24 -12.02 -2.03
C LEU A 187 -10.02 -12.45 -3.28
N ASN A 188 -10.55 -13.67 -3.26
CA ASN A 188 -11.19 -14.28 -4.43
C ASN A 188 -12.41 -13.49 -4.94
N PHE A 189 -13.04 -12.71 -4.08
CA PHE A 189 -14.10 -11.77 -4.45
C PHE A 189 -13.60 -10.52 -5.21
N VAL A 190 -12.30 -10.19 -5.13
CA VAL A 190 -11.67 -9.14 -5.93
C VAL A 190 -11.21 -9.76 -7.26
N THR A 191 -12.18 -9.90 -8.16
CA THR A 191 -12.00 -10.45 -9.51
C THR A 191 -11.03 -9.61 -10.35
N PRO A 192 -10.45 -10.16 -11.44
CA PRO A 192 -9.58 -9.37 -12.33
C PRO A 192 -10.25 -8.08 -12.84
N GLY A 193 -11.55 -8.13 -13.16
CA GLY A 193 -12.31 -6.94 -13.56
C GLY A 193 -12.35 -5.86 -12.47
N ILE A 194 -12.60 -6.25 -11.21
CA ILE A 194 -12.58 -5.32 -10.07
C ILE A 194 -11.18 -4.74 -9.88
N ARG A 195 -10.11 -5.52 -10.06
CA ARG A 195 -8.72 -4.99 -9.96
C ARG A 195 -8.42 -3.94 -11.01
N HIS A 196 -8.90 -4.12 -12.24
CA HIS A 196 -8.77 -3.10 -13.28
C HIS A 196 -9.52 -1.82 -12.90
N ILE A 197 -10.73 -1.94 -12.37
CA ILE A 197 -11.51 -0.78 -11.89
C ILE A 197 -10.75 -0.05 -10.77
N ILE A 198 -10.21 -0.78 -9.79
CA ILE A 198 -9.41 -0.20 -8.69
C ILE A 198 -8.18 0.51 -9.27
N ALA A 199 -7.43 -0.13 -10.18
CA ALA A 199 -6.25 0.45 -10.79
C ALA A 199 -6.57 1.71 -11.60
N SER A 200 -7.65 1.69 -12.39
CA SER A 200 -8.13 2.86 -13.14
C SER A 200 -8.55 3.99 -12.21
N ALA A 201 -9.28 3.71 -11.14
CA ALA A 201 -9.66 4.71 -10.14
C ALA A 201 -8.43 5.34 -9.47
N CYS A 202 -7.47 4.51 -9.02
CA CYS A 202 -6.21 4.99 -8.46
C CYS A 202 -5.41 5.84 -9.45
N ALA A 203 -5.38 5.46 -10.74
CA ALA A 203 -4.70 6.24 -11.76
C ALA A 203 -5.36 7.62 -12.00
N VAL A 204 -6.68 7.66 -12.09
CA VAL A 204 -7.43 8.93 -12.22
C VAL A 204 -7.19 9.83 -11.00
N LEU A 205 -7.27 9.26 -9.79
CA LEU A 205 -7.00 10.00 -8.56
C LEU A 205 -5.55 10.50 -8.51
N ALA A 206 -4.58 9.66 -8.86
CA ALA A 206 -3.17 10.07 -8.89
C ALA A 206 -2.92 11.22 -9.88
N VAL A 207 -3.50 11.16 -11.09
CA VAL A 207 -3.41 12.25 -12.08
C VAL A 207 -4.07 13.52 -11.53
N TYR A 208 -5.26 13.40 -10.94
CA TYR A 208 -5.94 14.53 -10.31
C TYR A 208 -5.05 15.19 -9.24
N PHE A 209 -4.49 14.40 -8.33
CA PHE A 209 -3.61 14.90 -7.27
C PHE A 209 -2.34 15.54 -7.84
N LEU A 210 -1.74 14.97 -8.88
CA LEU A 210 -0.59 15.57 -9.56
C LEU A 210 -0.93 16.94 -10.17
N LEU A 211 -2.14 17.11 -10.70
CA LEU A 211 -2.60 18.38 -11.25
C LEU A 211 -2.85 19.41 -10.15
N GLU A 212 -3.52 19.05 -9.05
CA GLU A 212 -3.72 19.96 -7.91
C GLU A 212 -2.39 20.37 -7.26
N LEU A 213 -1.45 19.45 -7.15
CA LEU A 213 -0.12 19.69 -6.61
C LEU A 213 0.63 20.75 -7.42
N ALA A 214 0.54 20.69 -8.76
CA ALA A 214 1.10 21.74 -9.61
C ALA A 214 0.48 23.11 -9.30
N VAL A 215 -0.82 23.16 -8.96
CA VAL A 215 -1.52 24.40 -8.57
C VAL A 215 -1.09 24.87 -7.16
N ILE A 216 -0.94 23.95 -6.20
CA ILE A 216 -0.51 24.27 -4.82
C ILE A 216 0.94 24.76 -4.79
N GLU A 217 1.86 24.10 -5.52
CA GLU A 217 3.26 24.53 -5.60
C GLU A 217 3.41 25.83 -6.39
N THR A 218 2.65 26.05 -7.47
CA THR A 218 2.66 27.34 -8.18
C THR A 218 2.06 28.48 -7.36
N GLY A 219 1.11 28.20 -6.46
CA GLY A 219 0.63 29.19 -5.48
C GLY A 219 1.69 29.60 -4.44
N LYS A 220 2.69 28.73 -4.18
CA LYS A 220 3.89 29.05 -3.38
C LYS A 220 4.98 29.74 -4.21
N ILE A 221 4.93 29.65 -5.54
CA ILE A 221 5.69 30.49 -6.48
C ILE A 221 4.89 31.79 -6.69
N LYS A 222 4.67 32.54 -5.61
CA LYS A 222 4.33 33.96 -5.73
C LYS A 222 5.60 34.78 -5.49
N MET A 223 5.80 35.71 -6.43
CA MET A 223 6.85 36.72 -6.54
C MET A 223 7.13 37.45 -5.23
#